data_AF-A0A1F6HIG9-F1
#
_entry.id   AF-A0A1F6HIG9-F1
#
_cell.length_a   1.000
_cell.length_b   1.000
_cell.length_c   1.000
_cell.angle_alpha   90.00
_cell.angle_beta   90.00
_cell.angle_gamma   90.00
#
_symmetry.space_group_name_H-M   'P 1'
#
loop_
_entity.id
_entity.type
_entity.pdbx_description
1 polymer ?
#
loop_
_entity_poly.entity_id
_entity_poly.type
_entity_poly.pdbx_seq_one_letter_code
_entity_poly.pdbx_strand_id
1 'polypeptide(L)'
;MTVFSIKALEEELRPVAMHIVLDFIWTRVRKTLKKRLLILDEAWYIMKYEDSASFVYGIAKRSRKYYLALTTATQDVQDFLSTDYGKAVLSNSSIQVLLKQSPTEVDLISQVFYLSQGEKELLLSADIGEGLFFAGQSHVAIKVIAAPFEHTLITSNPQEILSQQKIELEQTQTEQPAAPTQTLVVPNPATLVENPPPTTTDPASGKDSTLPPNV
;
A
#
# COMPACT_ATOMS: atom_id res chain seq x y z
N MET A 1 -9.00 -1.34 1.17
CA MET A 1 -8.00 -2.39 1.36
C MET A 1 -7.56 -2.37 2.82
N THR A 2 -7.35 -3.53 3.45
CA THR A 2 -6.84 -3.60 4.84
C THR A 2 -5.58 -4.44 4.82
N VAL A 3 -4.47 -3.91 5.34
CA VAL A 3 -3.16 -4.56 5.37
C VAL A 3 -2.74 -4.72 6.83
N PHE A 4 -2.32 -5.92 7.20
CA PHE A 4 -1.71 -6.21 8.50
C PHE A 4 -0.23 -6.49 8.25
N SER A 5 0.64 -5.63 8.75
CA SER A 5 2.09 -5.81 8.62
C SER A 5 2.67 -6.48 9.86
N ILE A 6 3.40 -7.58 9.65
CA ILE A 6 4.16 -8.27 10.69
C ILE A 6 5.67 -8.06 10.56
N LYS A 7 6.11 -7.18 9.63
CA LYS A 7 7.52 -6.99 9.28
C LYS A 7 8.37 -6.51 10.47
N ALA A 8 7.79 -5.71 11.37
CA ALA A 8 8.49 -5.15 12.52
C ALA A 8 8.56 -6.10 13.73
N LEU A 9 7.96 -7.29 13.63
CA LEU A 9 8.00 -8.30 14.68
C LEU A 9 9.24 -9.19 14.52
N GLU A 10 9.81 -9.58 15.66
CA GLU A 10 10.77 -10.68 15.76
C GLU A 10 10.19 -11.95 15.14
N GLU A 11 11.06 -12.75 14.54
CA GLU A 11 10.66 -13.89 13.72
C GLU A 11 9.86 -14.92 14.52
N GLU A 12 10.24 -15.12 15.78
CA GLU A 12 9.60 -16.02 16.74
C GLU A 12 8.17 -15.59 17.09
N LEU A 13 7.86 -14.29 16.99
CA LEU A 13 6.54 -13.74 17.31
C LEU A 13 5.60 -13.71 16.09
N ARG A 14 6.13 -13.80 14.87
CA ARG A 14 5.34 -13.73 13.63
C ARG A 14 4.25 -14.79 13.54
N PRO A 15 4.48 -16.09 13.86
CA PRO A 15 3.44 -17.11 13.78
C PRO A 15 2.25 -16.81 14.70
N VAL A 16 2.53 -16.39 15.94
CA VAL A 16 1.48 -16.04 16.92
C VAL A 16 0.70 -14.82 16.48
N ALA A 17 1.38 -13.76 16.04
CA ALA A 17 0.73 -12.57 15.53
C ALA A 17 -0.14 -12.87 14.30
N MET A 18 0.36 -13.69 13.37
CA MET A 18 -0.38 -14.09 12.19
C MET A 18 -1.61 -14.93 12.55
N HIS A 19 -1.52 -15.82 13.54
CA HIS A 19 -2.67 -16.58 14.03
C HIS A 19 -3.78 -15.66 14.58
N ILE A 20 -3.43 -14.68 15.41
CA ILE A 20 -4.39 -13.71 15.97
C ILE A 20 -5.05 -12.89 14.87
N VAL A 21 -4.26 -12.39 13.89
CA VAL A 21 -4.78 -11.62 12.76
C VAL A 21 -5.72 -12.47 11.90
N LEU A 22 -5.34 -13.72 11.60
CA LEU A 22 -6.16 -14.64 10.82
C LEU A 22 -7.47 -14.97 11.53
N ASP A 23 -7.46 -15.19 12.85
CA ASP A 23 -8.69 -15.44 13.61
C ASP A 23 -9.62 -14.22 13.62
N PHE A 24 -9.06 -13.04 13.81
CA PHE A 24 -9.82 -11.79 13.70
C PHE A 24 -10.48 -11.65 12.31
N ILE A 25 -9.71 -11.89 11.24
CA ILE A 25 -10.22 -11.84 9.86
C ILE A 25 -11.30 -12.89 9.66
N TRP A 26 -11.05 -14.14 10.07
CA TRP A 26 -11.99 -15.24 9.92
C TRP A 26 -13.31 -14.99 10.62
N THR A 27 -13.26 -14.49 11.86
CA THR A 27 -14.43 -14.08 12.63
C THR A 27 -15.20 -12.95 11.93
N ARG A 28 -14.51 -11.96 11.33
CA ARG A 28 -15.15 -10.89 10.56
C ARG A 28 -15.76 -11.39 9.23
N VAL A 29 -15.12 -12.33 8.55
CA VAL A 29 -15.60 -12.93 7.31
C VAL A 29 -16.93 -13.66 7.55
N ARG A 30 -17.01 -14.46 8.63
CA ARG A 30 -18.21 -15.24 8.98
C ARG A 30 -19.42 -14.38 9.37
N LYS A 31 -19.21 -13.17 9.90
CA LYS A 31 -20.30 -12.26 10.31
C LYS A 31 -21.12 -11.69 9.16
N THR A 32 -20.53 -11.51 7.98
CA THR A 32 -21.22 -10.90 6.84
C THR A 32 -20.74 -11.54 5.55
N LEU A 33 -21.66 -12.19 4.83
CA LEU A 33 -21.41 -12.79 3.53
C LEU A 33 -21.24 -11.70 2.47
N LYS A 34 -20.01 -11.55 1.98
CA LYS A 34 -19.66 -10.68 0.85
C LYS A 34 -18.35 -11.16 0.23
N LYS A 35 -18.17 -10.89 -1.06
CA LYS A 35 -16.95 -11.23 -1.81
C LYS A 35 -15.73 -10.54 -1.19
N ARG A 36 -14.70 -11.31 -0.84
CA ARG A 36 -13.43 -10.84 -0.29
C ARG A 36 -12.28 -11.69 -0.81
N LEU A 37 -11.11 -11.09 -0.88
CA LEU A 37 -9.83 -11.76 -1.13
C LEU A 37 -8.97 -11.62 0.14
N LEU A 38 -8.51 -12.75 0.68
CA LEU A 38 -7.52 -12.82 1.74
C LEU A 38 -6.21 -13.28 1.13
N ILE A 39 -5.19 -12.45 1.21
CA ILE A 39 -3.84 -12.74 0.73
C ILE A 39 -2.94 -12.94 1.94
N LEU A 40 -2.28 -14.09 2.01
CA LEU A 40 -1.25 -14.41 2.98
C LEU A 40 0.09 -14.39 2.26
N ASP A 41 0.85 -13.33 2.49
CA ASP A 41 2.22 -13.20 2.01
C ASP A 41 3.18 -13.88 3.00
N GLU A 42 4.26 -14.47 2.47
CA GLU A 42 5.21 -15.30 3.21
C GLU A 42 4.53 -16.33 4.12
N ALA A 43 3.56 -17.05 3.55
CA ALA A 43 2.75 -18.01 4.31
C ALA A 43 3.58 -19.14 4.94
N TRP A 44 4.83 -19.36 4.53
CA TRP A 44 5.69 -20.37 5.14
C TRP A 44 5.87 -20.18 6.64
N TYR A 45 5.87 -18.95 7.17
CA TYR A 45 6.02 -18.68 8.60
C TYR A 45 4.97 -19.40 9.46
N ILE A 46 3.72 -19.45 8.98
CA ILE A 46 2.63 -20.07 9.72
C ILE A 46 2.51 -21.58 9.43
N MET A 47 3.00 -22.01 8.27
CA MET A 47 2.90 -23.41 7.83
C MET A 47 3.92 -24.35 8.49
N LYS A 48 5.00 -23.79 9.08
CA LYS A 48 5.99 -24.53 9.89
C LYS A 48 5.42 -25.15 11.16
N TYR A 49 4.32 -24.60 11.70
CA TYR A 49 3.73 -25.03 12.96
C TYR A 49 2.39 -25.73 12.71
N GLU A 50 2.28 -26.97 13.16
CA GLU A 50 1.12 -27.84 12.86
C GLU A 50 -0.22 -27.21 13.24
N ASP A 51 -0.34 -26.68 14.46
CA ASP A 51 -1.57 -26.04 14.94
C ASP A 51 -2.00 -24.85 14.06
N SER A 52 -1.04 -24.04 13.64
CA SER A 52 -1.31 -22.85 12.85
C SER A 52 -1.58 -23.19 11.37
N ALA A 53 -0.86 -24.18 10.83
CA ALA A 53 -1.10 -24.72 9.50
C ALA A 53 -2.50 -25.37 9.40
N SER A 54 -2.94 -26.06 10.45
CA SER A 54 -4.30 -26.62 10.54
C SER A 54 -5.37 -25.54 10.47
N PHE A 55 -5.11 -24.36 11.03
CA PHE A 55 -6.02 -23.22 10.99
C PHE A 55 -6.15 -22.65 9.57
N VAL A 56 -5.03 -22.44 8.87
CA VAL A 56 -5.01 -21.99 7.47
C VAL A 56 -5.74 -23.00 6.58
N TYR A 57 -5.48 -24.29 6.76
CA TYR A 57 -6.20 -25.35 6.06
C TYR A 57 -7.72 -25.32 6.34
N GLY A 58 -8.11 -25.10 7.60
CA GLY A 58 -9.50 -24.93 7.99
C GLY A 58 -10.18 -23.73 7.30
N ILE A 59 -9.45 -22.63 7.09
CA ILE A 59 -9.93 -21.50 6.28
C ILE A 59 -10.05 -21.92 4.82
N ALA A 60 -9.02 -22.54 4.24
CA ALA A 60 -8.99 -22.97 2.84
C ALA A 60 -10.21 -23.83 2.47
N LYS A 61 -10.56 -24.84 3.29
CA LYS A 61 -11.73 -25.72 3.05
C LYS A 61 -13.08 -25.01 3.11
N ARG A 62 -13.19 -23.94 3.90
CA ARG A 62 -14.48 -23.27 4.19
C ARG A 62 -14.66 -21.99 3.40
N SER A 63 -13.57 -21.40 2.91
CA SER A 63 -13.48 -20.13 2.18
C SER A 63 -14.61 -19.91 1.18
N ARG A 64 -14.87 -20.89 0.30
CA ARG A 64 -15.91 -20.86 -0.74
C ARG A 64 -17.32 -20.60 -0.20
N LYS A 65 -17.66 -21.17 0.97
CA LYS A 65 -18.98 -20.99 1.61
C LYS A 65 -19.22 -19.56 2.10
N TYR A 66 -18.14 -18.78 2.27
CA TYR A 66 -18.19 -17.42 2.80
C TYR A 66 -17.84 -16.35 1.77
N TYR A 67 -17.83 -16.70 0.48
CA TYR A 67 -17.35 -15.83 -0.61
C TYR A 67 -15.94 -15.26 -0.36
N LEU A 68 -15.10 -16.04 0.31
CA LEU A 68 -13.70 -15.70 0.54
C LEU A 68 -12.84 -16.46 -0.47
N ALA A 69 -12.03 -15.73 -1.23
CA ALA A 69 -10.89 -16.30 -1.93
C ALA A 69 -9.66 -16.22 -1.01
N LEU A 70 -8.95 -17.34 -0.85
CA LEU A 70 -7.68 -17.40 -0.13
C LEU A 70 -6.56 -17.51 -1.15
N THR A 71 -5.58 -16.63 -1.06
CA THR A 71 -4.34 -16.66 -1.84
C THR A 71 -3.17 -16.74 -0.87
N THR A 72 -2.30 -17.71 -1.07
CA THR A 72 -1.04 -17.85 -0.34
C THR A 72 0.11 -17.60 -1.29
N ALA A 73 1.03 -16.71 -0.93
CA ALA A 73 2.27 -16.48 -1.64
C ALA A 73 3.44 -16.86 -0.72
N THR A 74 4.46 -17.50 -1.28
CA THR A 74 5.66 -17.92 -0.55
C THR A 74 6.84 -17.96 -1.50
N GLN A 75 8.02 -17.56 -1.02
CA GLN A 75 9.28 -17.78 -1.72
C GLN A 75 9.87 -19.15 -1.37
N ASP A 76 9.68 -19.59 -0.13
CA ASP A 76 10.12 -20.90 0.33
C ASP A 76 9.00 -21.92 0.16
N VAL A 77 9.09 -22.72 -0.92
CA VAL A 77 8.11 -23.75 -1.24
C VAL A 77 8.36 -25.01 -0.42
N GLN A 78 9.62 -25.31 -0.05
CA GLN A 78 9.95 -26.50 0.73
C GLN A 78 9.35 -26.41 2.14
N ASP A 79 9.55 -25.28 2.81
CA ASP A 79 9.00 -25.02 4.13
C ASP A 79 7.48 -25.01 4.12
N PHE A 80 6.86 -24.46 3.07
CA PHE A 80 5.42 -24.49 2.91
C PHE A 80 4.88 -25.92 2.77
N LEU A 81 5.61 -26.80 2.07
CA LEU A 81 5.22 -28.19 1.81
C LEU A 81 5.72 -29.21 2.85
N SER A 82 6.45 -28.73 3.87
CA SER A 82 7.01 -29.56 4.94
C SER A 82 5.95 -30.30 5.76
N THR A 83 4.72 -29.76 5.82
CA THR A 83 3.58 -30.35 6.54
C THR A 83 2.50 -30.87 5.59
N ASP A 84 1.72 -31.83 6.05
CA ASP A 84 0.57 -32.35 5.30
C ASP A 84 -0.49 -31.26 5.07
N TYR A 85 -0.59 -30.28 5.97
CA TYR A 85 -1.45 -29.12 5.79
C TYR A 85 -1.02 -28.24 4.61
N GLY A 86 0.28 -28.07 4.36
CA GLY A 86 0.81 -27.39 3.17
C GLY A 86 0.31 -28.01 1.87
N LYS A 87 0.50 -29.32 1.74
CA LYS A 87 0.02 -30.11 0.61
C LYS A 87 -1.52 -30.06 0.49
N ALA A 88 -2.22 -30.04 1.62
CA ALA A 88 -3.67 -29.95 1.65
C ALA A 88 -4.18 -28.57 1.22
N VAL A 89 -3.52 -27.48 1.61
CA VAL A 89 -3.84 -26.13 1.11
C VAL A 89 -3.60 -26.07 -0.40
N LEU A 90 -2.47 -26.58 -0.89
CA LEU A 90 -2.15 -26.63 -2.31
C LEU A 90 -3.22 -27.40 -3.12
N SER A 91 -3.61 -28.58 -2.67
CA SER A 91 -4.64 -29.39 -3.37
C SER A 91 -6.05 -28.77 -3.36
N ASN A 92 -6.33 -27.84 -2.43
CA ASN A 92 -7.59 -27.10 -2.41
C ASN A 92 -7.58 -25.81 -3.25
N SER A 93 -6.40 -25.40 -3.74
CA SER A 93 -6.22 -24.25 -4.61
C SER A 93 -6.62 -24.59 -6.04
N SER A 94 -7.61 -23.86 -6.57
CA SER A 94 -8.08 -24.02 -7.95
C SER A 94 -7.19 -23.35 -8.99
N ILE A 95 -6.38 -22.38 -8.55
CA ILE A 95 -5.43 -21.63 -9.35
C ILE A 95 -4.10 -21.68 -8.62
N GLN A 96 -3.03 -21.96 -9.36
CA GLN A 96 -1.67 -21.95 -8.84
C GLN A 96 -0.80 -21.22 -9.86
N VAL A 97 0.24 -20.56 -9.37
CA VAL A 97 1.23 -19.87 -10.20
C VAL A 97 2.61 -20.24 -9.68
N LEU A 98 3.43 -20.81 -10.55
CA LEU A 98 4.84 -21.09 -10.26
C LEU A 98 5.67 -20.18 -11.15
N LEU A 99 6.45 -19.29 -10.53
CA LEU A 99 7.45 -18.50 -11.24
C LEU A 99 8.78 -19.27 -11.30
N LYS A 100 9.84 -18.65 -11.81
CA LYS A 100 11.21 -19.20 -11.83
C LYS A 100 11.56 -19.90 -10.52
N GLN A 101 12.10 -21.13 -10.62
CA GLN A 101 12.51 -21.95 -9.47
C GLN A 101 14.02 -22.18 -9.46
N SER A 102 14.58 -22.43 -8.27
CA SER A 102 15.99 -22.78 -8.13
C SER A 102 16.25 -24.24 -8.56
N PRO A 103 17.46 -24.57 -9.06
CA PRO A 103 17.84 -25.95 -9.36
C PRO A 103 17.72 -26.91 -8.17
N THR A 104 17.88 -26.40 -6.95
CA THR A 104 17.82 -27.21 -5.72
C THR A 104 16.38 -27.58 -5.33
N GLU A 105 15.39 -26.78 -5.71
CA GLU A 105 13.99 -26.97 -5.31
C GLU A 105 13.13 -27.58 -6.42
N VAL A 106 13.55 -27.41 -7.68
CA VAL A 106 12.71 -27.76 -8.84
C VAL A 106 12.31 -29.23 -8.86
N ASP A 107 13.14 -30.15 -8.34
CA ASP A 107 12.83 -31.58 -8.31
C ASP A 107 11.65 -31.89 -7.39
N LEU A 108 11.63 -31.31 -6.19
CA LEU A 108 10.52 -31.44 -5.25
C LEU A 108 9.25 -30.83 -5.84
N ILE A 109 9.37 -29.63 -6.40
CA ILE A 109 8.24 -28.92 -7.01
C ILE A 109 7.67 -29.71 -8.19
N SER A 110 8.55 -30.27 -9.02
CA SER A 110 8.13 -31.11 -10.16
C SER A 110 7.30 -32.31 -9.71
N GLN A 111 7.70 -32.95 -8.59
CA GLN A 111 6.96 -34.08 -8.04
C GLN A 111 5.61 -33.65 -7.44
N VAL A 112 5.58 -32.56 -6.67
CA VAL A 112 4.37 -32.13 -5.96
C VAL A 112 3.31 -31.55 -6.92
N PHE A 113 3.75 -30.84 -7.96
CA PHE A 113 2.88 -30.21 -8.95
C PHE A 113 2.68 -31.08 -10.21
N TYR A 114 3.23 -32.30 -10.23
CA TYR A 114 3.14 -33.23 -11.35
C TYR A 114 3.60 -32.62 -12.68
N LEU A 115 4.74 -31.91 -12.64
CA LEU A 115 5.29 -31.25 -13.82
C LEU A 115 5.93 -32.26 -14.77
N SER A 116 5.70 -32.04 -16.06
CA SER A 116 6.48 -32.68 -17.12
C SER A 116 7.92 -32.17 -17.13
N GLN A 117 8.79 -32.93 -17.80
CA GLN A 117 10.19 -32.54 -17.96
C GLN A 117 10.34 -31.17 -18.68
N GLY A 118 9.48 -30.89 -19.67
CA GLY A 118 9.48 -29.59 -20.36
C GLY A 118 9.03 -28.43 -19.48
N GLU A 119 8.02 -28.64 -18.62
CA GLU A 119 7.57 -27.64 -17.66
C GLU A 119 8.64 -27.34 -16.60
N LYS A 120 9.34 -28.38 -16.13
CA LYS A 120 10.49 -28.24 -15.24
C LYS A 120 11.60 -27.40 -15.87
N GLU A 121 11.97 -27.70 -17.12
CA GLU A 121 12.99 -26.94 -17.87
C GLU A 121 12.58 -25.49 -18.10
N LEU A 122 11.28 -25.26 -18.35
CA LEU A 122 10.72 -23.91 -18.45
C LEU A 122 10.90 -23.14 -17.13
N LEU A 123 10.56 -23.73 -15.98
CA LEU A 123 10.73 -23.06 -14.69
C LEU A 123 12.20 -22.77 -14.32
N LEU A 124 13.15 -23.59 -14.79
CA LEU A 124 14.59 -23.37 -14.58
C LEU A 124 15.14 -22.23 -15.45
N SER A 125 14.65 -22.15 -16.69
CA SER A 125 15.12 -21.17 -17.68
C SER A 125 14.33 -19.86 -17.70
N ALA A 126 13.19 -19.80 -17.00
CA ALA A 126 12.32 -18.63 -16.93
C ALA A 126 13.04 -17.35 -16.49
N ASP A 127 12.68 -16.23 -17.11
CA ASP A 127 13.08 -14.90 -16.67
C ASP A 127 12.14 -14.35 -15.56
N ILE A 128 12.48 -13.18 -15.02
CA ILE A 128 11.65 -12.50 -14.02
C ILE A 128 10.27 -12.23 -14.63
N GLY A 129 9.22 -12.66 -13.92
CA GLY A 129 7.82 -12.53 -14.36
C GLY A 129 7.34 -13.68 -15.26
N GLU A 130 8.21 -14.62 -15.64
CA GLU A 130 7.83 -15.80 -16.41
C GLU A 130 7.61 -17.01 -15.51
N GLY A 131 6.71 -17.90 -15.93
CA GLY A 131 6.37 -19.09 -15.16
C GLY A 131 5.24 -19.92 -15.75
N LEU A 132 4.67 -20.79 -14.91
CA LEU A 132 3.54 -21.65 -15.21
C LEU A 132 2.30 -21.19 -14.43
N PHE A 133 1.17 -21.18 -15.13
CA PHE A 133 -0.15 -20.92 -14.58
C PHE A 133 -1.00 -22.19 -14.68
N PHE A 134 -1.57 -22.58 -13.55
CA PHE A 134 -2.36 -23.79 -13.40
C PHE A 134 -3.82 -23.39 -13.17
N ALA A 135 -4.71 -23.94 -13.99
CA ALA A 135 -6.16 -23.83 -13.80
C ALA A 135 -6.78 -25.24 -13.90
N GLY A 136 -7.00 -25.85 -12.74
CA GLY A 136 -7.39 -27.26 -12.69
C GLY A 136 -6.30 -28.16 -13.27
N GLN A 137 -6.59 -28.82 -14.39
CA GLN A 137 -5.64 -29.72 -15.08
C GLN A 137 -4.87 -29.03 -16.22
N SER A 138 -5.19 -27.77 -16.53
CA SER A 138 -4.54 -27.03 -17.60
C SER A 138 -3.33 -26.28 -17.07
N HIS A 139 -2.17 -26.52 -17.68
CA HIS A 139 -0.93 -25.82 -17.40
C HIS A 139 -0.55 -24.99 -18.62
N VAL A 140 -0.28 -23.71 -18.42
CA VAL A 140 0.11 -22.79 -19.50
C VAL A 140 1.29 -21.93 -19.06
N ALA A 141 2.22 -21.70 -19.98
CA ALA A 141 3.29 -20.74 -19.76
C ALA A 141 2.71 -19.32 -19.76
N ILE A 142 3.18 -18.49 -18.83
CA ILE A 142 2.75 -17.10 -18.69
C ILE A 142 3.95 -16.17 -18.54
N LYS A 143 3.74 -14.90 -18.93
CA LYS A 143 4.64 -13.79 -18.65
C LYS A 143 3.83 -12.63 -18.08
N VAL A 144 4.15 -12.26 -16.85
CA VAL A 144 3.53 -11.13 -16.15
C VAL A 144 4.33 -9.86 -16.46
N ILE A 145 3.63 -8.84 -16.94
CA ILE A 145 4.22 -7.55 -17.30
C ILE A 145 3.46 -6.48 -16.55
N ALA A 146 4.17 -5.70 -15.74
CA ALA A 146 3.61 -4.54 -15.06
C ALA A 146 3.58 -3.34 -16.02
N ALA A 147 2.51 -2.55 -15.99
CA ALA A 147 2.50 -1.27 -16.69
C ALA A 147 3.54 -0.32 -16.06
N PRO A 148 4.10 0.66 -16.81
CA PRO A 148 5.16 1.53 -16.28
C PRO A 148 4.81 2.22 -14.95
N PHE A 149 3.56 2.68 -14.81
CA PHE A 149 3.09 3.31 -13.57
C PHE A 149 2.96 2.31 -12.41
N GLU A 150 2.62 1.05 -12.69
CA GLU A 150 2.55 -0.01 -11.68
C GLU A 150 3.95 -0.38 -11.22
N HIS A 151 4.89 -0.53 -12.16
CA HIS A 151 6.28 -0.88 -11.89
C HIS A 151 6.94 0.10 -10.92
N THR A 152 6.78 1.41 -11.15
CA THR A 152 7.29 2.44 -10.23
C THR A 152 6.73 2.30 -8.81
N LEU A 153 5.47 1.89 -8.66
CA LEU A 153 4.83 1.75 -7.35
C LEU A 153 5.23 0.47 -6.61
N ILE A 154 5.54 -0.62 -7.33
CA ILE A 154 5.74 -1.95 -6.73
C ILE A 154 7.20 -2.41 -6.75
N THR A 155 8.10 -1.70 -7.43
CA THR A 155 9.49 -2.13 -7.55
C THR A 155 10.14 -2.26 -6.17
N SER A 156 10.74 -3.42 -5.93
CA SER A 156 11.54 -3.72 -4.75
C SER A 156 13.04 -3.68 -5.05
N ASN A 157 13.44 -3.38 -6.30
CA ASN A 157 14.82 -3.33 -6.71
C ASN A 157 15.54 -2.15 -6.01
N PRO A 158 16.53 -2.42 -5.14
CA PRO A 158 17.20 -1.35 -4.40
C PRO A 158 17.82 -0.29 -5.31
N GLN A 159 18.35 -0.67 -6.47
CA GLN A 159 18.97 0.27 -7.40
C GLN A 159 17.95 1.24 -8.00
N GLU A 160 16.76 0.74 -8.35
CA GLU A 160 15.67 1.56 -8.89
C GLU A 160 15.05 2.46 -7.82
N ILE A 161 14.90 1.96 -6.59
CA ILE A 161 14.40 2.76 -5.48
C ILE A 161 15.35 3.92 -5.19
N LEU A 162 16.66 3.64 -5.13
CA LEU A 162 17.66 4.67 -4.86
C LEU A 162 17.76 5.70 -6.00
N SER A 163 17.58 5.29 -7.26
CA SER A 163 17.59 6.22 -8.38
C SER A 163 16.35 7.12 -8.37
N GLN A 164 15.16 6.57 -8.07
CA GLN A 164 13.93 7.35 -7.90
C GLN A 164 14.05 8.37 -6.77
N GLN A 165 14.58 7.96 -5.61
CA GLN A 165 14.82 8.88 -4.48
C GLN A 165 15.77 10.03 -4.84
N LYS A 166 16.83 9.77 -5.62
CA LYS A 166 17.73 10.82 -6.10
C LYS A 166 17.03 11.81 -7.02
N ILE A 167 16.25 11.32 -7.98
CA ILE A 167 15.50 12.17 -8.92
C ILE A 167 14.50 13.05 -8.16
N GLU A 168 13.80 12.49 -7.18
CA GLU A 168 12.82 13.22 -6.35
C GLU A 168 13.50 14.30 -5.49
N LEU A 169 14.67 14.01 -4.93
CA LEU A 169 15.48 14.98 -4.18
C LEU A 169 16.00 16.13 -5.07
N GLU A 170 16.46 15.83 -6.29
CA GLU A 170 16.93 16.83 -7.25
C GLU A 170 15.78 17.74 -7.75
N GLN A 171 14.59 17.18 -7.98
CA GLN A 171 13.41 17.95 -8.35
C GLN A 171 12.95 18.87 -7.21
N THR A 172 12.94 18.37 -5.96
CA THR A 172 12.57 19.16 -4.78
C THR A 172 13.55 20.30 -4.50
N GLN A 173 14.83 20.14 -4.84
CA GLN A 173 15.85 21.19 -4.72
C GLN A 173 15.79 22.25 -5.83
N THR A 174 15.28 21.89 -7.01
CA THR A 174 15.18 22.82 -8.15
C THR A 174 13.95 23.73 -8.06
N GLU A 175 12.91 23.34 -7.30
CA GLU A 175 11.66 24.10 -7.12
C GLU A 175 11.65 25.06 -5.90
N GLN A 176 12.76 25.24 -5.20
CA GLN A 176 12.84 26.19 -4.07
C GLN A 176 12.82 27.64 -4.60
N PRO A 177 11.79 28.47 -4.33
CA PRO A 177 11.76 29.84 -4.83
C PRO A 177 12.84 30.67 -4.13
N ALA A 178 13.65 31.38 -4.91
CA ALA A 178 14.54 32.41 -4.39
C ALA A 178 13.73 33.37 -3.48
N ALA A 179 14.13 33.47 -2.21
CA ALA A 179 13.49 34.36 -1.25
C ALA A 179 13.48 35.80 -1.82
N PRO A 180 12.35 36.54 -1.77
CA PRO A 180 12.34 37.91 -2.27
C PRO A 180 13.25 38.76 -1.37
N THR A 181 14.31 39.31 -1.96
CA THR A 181 15.12 40.37 -1.35
C THR A 181 14.20 41.55 -1.03
N GLN A 182 13.85 41.73 0.24
CA GLN A 182 13.17 42.95 0.68
C GLN A 182 14.13 44.11 0.48
N THR A 183 13.87 44.92 -0.54
CA THR A 183 14.54 46.22 -0.71
C THR A 183 13.97 47.15 0.36
N LEU A 184 14.77 47.48 1.38
CA LEU A 184 14.41 48.48 2.38
C LEU A 184 14.25 49.84 1.70
N VAL A 185 13.01 50.28 1.49
CA VAL A 185 12.70 51.67 1.10
C VAL A 185 12.75 52.53 2.36
N VAL A 186 13.78 53.36 2.47
CA VAL A 186 13.89 54.39 3.52
C VAL A 186 12.99 55.57 3.13
N PRO A 187 12.03 56.02 3.96
CA PRO A 187 11.23 57.21 3.64
C PRO A 187 12.05 58.49 3.82
N ASN A 188 12.09 59.33 2.77
CA ASN A 188 12.65 60.68 2.80
C ASN A 188 11.64 61.67 3.43
N PRO A 189 12.03 62.57 4.35
CA PRO A 189 11.10 63.47 5.02
C PRO A 189 11.04 64.84 4.33
N ALA A 190 9.94 65.17 3.66
CA ALA A 190 9.57 66.57 3.40
C ALA A 190 8.13 66.66 2.86
N THR A 191 7.24 67.35 3.57
CA THR A 191 6.67 68.67 3.18
C THR A 191 5.44 69.01 4.04
N LEU A 192 5.55 70.11 4.79
CA LEU A 192 4.45 70.88 5.35
C LEU A 192 3.94 71.83 4.26
N VAL A 193 2.65 71.81 3.90
CA VAL A 193 1.96 72.93 3.23
C VAL A 193 0.51 73.01 3.73
N GLU A 194 0.11 74.22 4.12
CA GLU A 194 -1.15 74.66 4.72
C GLU A 194 -2.39 74.54 3.81
N ASN A 195 -3.57 74.42 4.42
CA ASN A 195 -4.89 74.53 3.79
C ASN A 195 -5.41 75.99 3.81
N PRO A 196 -6.20 76.45 2.81
CA PRO A 196 -6.79 77.80 2.82
C PRO A 196 -8.10 77.88 3.65
N PRO A 197 -8.53 79.10 4.08
CA PRO A 197 -9.60 79.31 5.07
C PRO A 197 -11.02 79.28 4.47
N PRO A 198 -12.07 79.15 5.33
CA PRO A 198 -13.44 78.83 4.91
C PRO A 198 -14.27 80.05 4.47
N THR A 199 -15.24 79.81 3.58
CA THR A 199 -16.19 80.78 3.05
C THR A 199 -17.34 81.05 4.01
N THR A 200 -17.60 82.33 4.27
CA THR A 200 -18.68 82.90 5.09
C THR A 200 -20.05 82.76 4.43
N THR A 201 -21.07 82.33 5.19
CA THR A 201 -22.47 82.66 4.91
C THR A 201 -23.15 83.14 6.21
N ASP A 202 -23.52 84.42 6.22
CA ASP A 202 -24.46 85.02 7.16
C ASP A 202 -25.90 84.57 6.82
N PRO A 203 -26.80 84.59 7.81
CA PRO A 203 -28.00 85.39 7.62
C PRO A 203 -28.30 86.26 8.84
N ALA A 204 -28.57 87.54 8.58
CA ALA A 204 -28.99 88.53 9.55
C ALA A 204 -30.52 88.50 9.82
N SER A 205 -30.87 89.00 11.02
CA SER A 205 -32.18 89.47 11.50
C SER A 205 -33.19 88.40 11.94
N GLY A 206 -33.70 88.36 13.18
CA GLY A 206 -33.58 89.26 14.32
C GLY A 206 -34.76 89.07 15.30
N LYS A 207 -34.51 89.35 16.59
CA LYS A 207 -35.47 89.55 17.72
C LYS A 207 -36.24 88.29 18.17
N ASP A 208 -36.52 88.00 19.45
CA ASP A 208 -36.61 88.83 20.65
C ASP A 208 -36.58 87.95 21.93
N SER A 209 -36.12 88.56 23.01
CA SER A 209 -36.60 88.48 24.41
C SER A 209 -36.88 87.14 25.17
N THR A 210 -36.22 87.06 26.33
CA THR A 210 -36.67 86.61 27.68
C THR A 210 -36.74 85.13 28.08
N LEU A 211 -35.71 84.74 28.86
CA LEU A 211 -35.70 83.91 30.08
C LEU A 211 -36.54 84.55 31.23
N PRO A 212 -36.74 83.96 32.44
CA PRO A 212 -36.52 82.58 32.98
C PRO A 212 -37.68 82.14 33.95
N PRO A 213 -37.49 81.39 35.08
CA PRO A 213 -36.94 80.04 35.32
C PRO A 213 -37.88 79.09 36.14
N ASN A 214 -37.36 77.90 36.49
CA ASN A 214 -37.71 77.02 37.62
C ASN A 214 -38.99 76.18 37.44
N VAL A 215 -39.09 74.90 37.83
CA VAL A 215 -38.41 74.06 38.85
C VAL A 215 -38.24 72.65 38.27
#